data_AF-A0A1Q9ESY3-F1
#
_entry.id   AF-A0A1Q9ESY3-F1
#
_cell.length_a   1.000
_cell.length_b   1.000
_cell.length_c   1.000
_cell.angle_alpha   90.00
_cell.angle_beta   90.00
_cell.angle_gamma   90.00
#
_symmetry.space_group_name_H-M   'P 1'
#
loop_
_entity.id
_entity.type
_entity.pdbx_description
1 polymer ?
#
loop_
_entity_poly.entity_id
_entity_poly.type
_entity_poly.pdbx_seq_one_letter_code
_entity_poly.pdbx_strand_id
1 'polypeptide(L)'
;MIQALSLEVSGNTKDCDYEISDISFSDFSFRKEDVRVTLGDLNRTDEDILQVKAWDISISECKADAKAERMSVNLAFRWKQGSVGELPKLVMTSRSIQMEGLHLWVHETDWGVSAMVNALTYIFADVLKSYACEKIASKLDEHMDPLIESLNHSLVACKPLLERLGLAEMLRPSQVAIAPALECRNGAFLDAEPPDGVVPGPAARPPTPPACSGAEAMSRMYMNPLEAI
;
A
#
# COMPACT_ATOMS: atom_id res chain seq x y z
N MET A 1 -1.68 17.41 13.61
CA MET A 1 -0.71 17.08 14.67
C MET A 1 -0.68 15.57 14.74
N ILE A 2 0.36 14.92 14.23
CA ILE A 2 0.49 13.46 14.18
C ILE A 2 1.56 13.10 15.22
N GLN A 3 1.18 12.33 16.24
CA GLN A 3 1.91 12.11 17.51
C GLN A 3 3.00 11.04 17.42
N ALA A 4 3.98 11.11 18.36
CA ALA A 4 5.19 10.29 18.72
C ALA A 4 4.99 8.76 18.92
N LEU A 5 6.07 7.97 18.70
CA LEU A 5 6.04 6.53 18.31
C LEU A 5 6.08 5.56 19.49
N SER A 6 6.31 5.95 20.73
CA SER A 6 6.30 5.11 21.95
C SER A 6 6.05 3.59 21.82
N LEU A 7 7.11 2.82 21.58
CA LEU A 7 7.13 1.37 21.79
C LEU A 7 7.23 1.07 23.30
N GLU A 8 6.17 0.54 23.91
CA GLU A 8 6.23 0.02 25.28
C GLU A 8 6.71 -1.44 25.26
N VAL A 9 7.97 -1.64 25.67
CA VAL A 9 8.51 -2.98 25.92
C VAL A 9 8.47 -3.22 27.43
N SER A 10 7.61 -4.13 27.88
CA SER A 10 7.51 -4.53 29.29
C SER A 10 7.79 -6.03 29.43
N GLY A 11 8.46 -6.44 30.51
CA GLY A 11 8.82 -7.83 30.76
C GLY A 11 9.37 -8.08 32.16
N ASN A 12 9.17 -9.29 32.71
CA ASN A 12 9.59 -9.70 34.04
C ASN A 12 10.69 -10.78 33.95
N THR A 13 11.81 -10.61 34.66
CA THR A 13 13.09 -11.31 34.42
C THR A 13 13.18 -12.76 34.90
N LYS A 14 12.07 -13.37 35.33
CA LYS A 14 12.11 -14.73 35.89
C LYS A 14 11.41 -15.81 35.05
N ASP A 15 10.49 -15.43 34.15
CA ASP A 15 9.83 -16.31 33.18
C ASP A 15 9.36 -15.42 32.01
N CYS A 16 10.23 -15.22 31.01
CA CYS A 16 10.13 -14.05 30.15
C CYS A 16 9.10 -14.18 29.01
N ASP A 17 7.88 -13.70 29.24
CA ASP A 17 6.99 -13.24 28.18
C ASP A 17 7.36 -11.79 27.83
N TYR A 18 7.70 -11.55 26.57
CA TYR A 18 7.91 -10.20 26.02
C TYR A 18 6.75 -9.87 25.09
N GLU A 19 6.07 -8.76 25.37
CA GLU A 19 5.03 -8.22 24.50
C GLU A 19 5.56 -6.95 23.83
N ILE A 20 5.44 -6.91 22.51
CA ILE A 20 5.60 -5.68 21.72
C ILE A 20 4.19 -5.17 21.46
N SER A 21 3.74 -4.22 22.27
CA SER A 21 2.44 -3.58 22.14
C SER A 21 2.60 -2.11 21.73
N ASP A 22 1.52 -1.54 21.19
CA ASP A 22 1.38 -0.11 20.90
C ASP A 22 2.47 0.52 20.01
N ILE A 23 2.74 -0.09 18.85
CA ILE A 23 3.50 0.56 17.78
C ILE A 23 2.70 1.78 17.28
N SER A 24 3.03 2.97 17.77
CA SER A 24 2.55 4.25 17.21
C SER A 24 3.39 4.61 15.98
N PHE A 25 2.99 5.60 15.17
CA PHE A 25 3.81 6.03 14.03
C PHE A 25 3.80 7.54 13.90
N SER A 26 5.00 8.11 13.82
CA SER A 26 5.19 9.46 14.33
C SER A 26 6.36 10.14 13.70
N ASP A 27 6.18 11.42 13.39
CA ASP A 27 7.14 12.19 12.61
C ASP A 27 7.52 11.51 11.29
N PHE A 28 6.49 11.30 10.46
CA PHE A 28 6.70 11.03 9.05
C PHE A 28 7.29 12.28 8.39
N SER A 29 8.51 12.16 7.90
CA SER A 29 9.07 13.14 6.98
C SER A 29 9.27 12.50 5.62
N PHE A 30 8.94 13.26 4.59
CA PHE A 30 9.25 12.95 3.21
C PHE A 30 10.04 14.13 2.66
N ARG A 31 11.08 13.85 1.86
CA ARG A 31 11.71 14.92 1.10
C ARG A 31 10.76 15.33 -0.02
N LYS A 32 10.76 16.61 -0.38
CA LYS A 32 9.87 17.13 -1.41
C LYS A 32 10.11 16.45 -2.75
N GLU A 33 11.38 16.15 -3.07
CA GLU A 33 11.78 15.41 -4.26
C GLU A 33 11.24 13.97 -4.31
N ASP A 34 10.83 13.42 -3.17
CA ASP A 34 10.32 12.05 -3.05
C ASP A 34 8.79 11.96 -3.22
N VAL A 35 8.15 13.07 -3.59
CA VAL A 35 6.70 13.13 -3.87
C VAL A 35 6.49 13.42 -5.35
N ARG A 36 5.88 12.47 -6.06
CA ARG A 36 5.41 12.64 -7.44
C ARG A 36 3.91 12.76 -7.47
N VAL A 37 3.44 13.87 -8.00
CA VAL A 37 2.03 14.06 -8.38
C VAL A 37 1.92 13.90 -9.88
N THR A 38 1.10 12.95 -10.32
CA THR A 38 0.81 12.72 -11.74
C THR A 38 -0.65 13.06 -11.99
N LEU A 39 -0.91 13.85 -13.04
CA LEU A 39 -2.26 14.13 -13.51
C LEU A 39 -2.55 13.24 -14.72
N GLY A 40 -3.63 12.47 -14.66
CA GLY A 40 -4.13 11.66 -15.78
C GLY A 40 -4.87 12.48 -16.83
N ASP A 41 -5.33 11.83 -17.90
CA ASP A 41 -6.15 12.47 -18.91
C ASP A 41 -7.54 12.79 -18.36
N LEU A 42 -7.87 14.08 -18.26
CA LEU A 42 -9.16 14.55 -17.76
C LEU A 42 -10.34 14.13 -18.64
N ASN A 43 -10.09 13.76 -19.90
CA ASN A 43 -11.14 13.32 -20.82
C ASN A 43 -11.50 11.83 -20.63
N ARG A 44 -10.71 11.09 -19.86
CA ARG A 44 -10.88 9.66 -19.65
C ARG A 44 -11.42 9.40 -18.24
N THR A 45 -12.71 9.07 -18.16
CA THR A 45 -13.37 8.78 -16.88
C THR A 45 -13.02 7.40 -16.31
N ASP A 46 -12.43 6.53 -17.12
CA ASP A 46 -12.00 5.19 -16.76
C ASP A 46 -10.63 5.16 -16.06
N GLU A 47 -9.81 6.20 -16.23
CA GLU A 47 -8.45 6.29 -15.70
C GLU A 47 -8.35 7.15 -14.43
N ASP A 48 -7.29 6.95 -13.65
CA ASP A 48 -7.02 7.76 -12.48
C ASP A 48 -6.56 9.17 -12.89
N ILE A 49 -7.30 10.19 -12.46
CA ILE A 49 -7.04 11.59 -12.79
C ILE A 49 -5.92 12.17 -11.95
N LEU A 50 -5.79 11.72 -10.70
CA LEU A 50 -4.74 12.18 -9.81
C LEU A 50 -4.10 10.96 -9.16
N GLN A 51 -2.79 10.84 -9.36
CA GLN A 51 -1.97 9.88 -8.65
C GLN A 51 -0.94 10.62 -7.80
N VAL A 52 -0.95 10.38 -6.50
CA VAL A 52 0.07 10.88 -5.58
C VAL A 52 0.90 9.69 -5.12
N LYS A 53 2.20 9.75 -5.42
CA LYS A 53 3.19 8.73 -5.01
C LYS A 53 4.24 9.39 -4.13
N ALA A 54 4.41 8.89 -2.92
CA ALA A 54 5.53 9.24 -2.05
C ALA A 54 6.42 8.00 -1.86
N TRP A 55 7.74 8.18 -1.79
CA TRP A 55 8.69 7.09 -1.51
C TRP A 55 9.75 7.50 -0.46
N ASP A 56 10.57 6.54 -0.03
CA ASP A 56 11.68 6.70 0.93
C ASP A 56 11.27 7.39 2.25
N ILE A 57 10.12 7.00 2.79
CA ILE A 57 9.61 7.52 4.06
C ILE A 57 10.46 6.99 5.22
N SER A 58 11.12 7.88 5.94
CA SER A 58 11.89 7.55 7.15
C SER A 58 11.10 7.88 8.42
N ILE A 59 11.22 6.98 9.40
CA ILE A 59 10.70 7.14 10.76
C ILE A 59 11.92 7.08 11.70
N SER A 60 11.93 7.85 12.78
CA SER A 60 13.01 7.82 13.78
C SER A 60 12.45 8.15 15.15
N GLU A 61 12.84 7.41 16.20
CA GLU A 61 12.38 7.70 17.57
C GLU A 61 13.45 7.38 18.64
N CYS A 62 13.48 8.21 19.68
CA CYS A 62 14.49 8.33 20.73
C CYS A 62 14.70 7.14 21.70
N LYS A 63 14.15 5.93 21.46
CA LYS A 63 14.41 4.75 22.34
C LYS A 63 14.55 3.43 21.60
N ALA A 64 13.73 3.24 20.57
CA ALA A 64 13.85 2.18 19.60
C ALA A 64 13.76 2.85 18.24
N ASP A 65 14.82 2.72 17.46
CA ASP A 65 14.84 3.31 16.13
C ASP A 65 14.19 2.32 15.16
N ALA A 66 13.27 2.82 14.35
CA ALA A 66 12.52 2.02 13.38
C ALA A 66 12.70 2.64 12.00
N LYS A 67 13.42 1.96 11.11
CA LYS A 67 13.66 2.44 9.75
C LYS A 67 12.83 1.63 8.75
N ALA A 68 11.84 2.28 8.16
CA ALA A 68 11.17 1.77 6.97
C ALA A 68 12.03 2.07 5.73
N GLU A 69 12.32 1.06 4.92
CA GLU A 69 13.10 1.20 3.69
C GLU A 69 12.19 1.06 2.47
N ARG A 70 12.34 2.02 1.54
CA ARG A 70 11.60 2.08 0.28
C ARG A 70 10.08 1.94 0.46
N MET A 71 9.58 2.53 1.54
CA MET A 71 8.15 2.62 1.75
C MET A 71 7.54 3.53 0.68
N SER A 72 6.46 3.08 0.05
CA SER A 72 5.72 3.89 -0.91
C SER A 72 4.23 3.91 -0.61
N VAL A 73 3.62 5.07 -0.81
CA VAL A 73 2.18 5.27 -0.70
C VAL A 73 1.68 5.74 -2.04
N ASN A 74 0.71 5.03 -2.62
CA ASN A 74 0.08 5.37 -3.88
C ASN A 74 -1.41 5.59 -3.67
N LEU A 75 -1.85 6.81 -3.95
CA LEU A 75 -3.24 7.24 -3.87
C LEU A 75 -3.73 7.60 -5.25
N ALA A 76 -4.84 7.00 -5.65
CA ALA A 76 -5.47 7.20 -6.93
C ALA A 76 -6.88 7.73 -6.76
N PHE A 77 -7.21 8.77 -7.54
CA PHE A 77 -8.51 9.40 -7.52
C PHE A 77 -9.14 9.40 -8.91
N ARG A 78 -10.46 9.22 -8.97
CA ARG A 78 -11.25 9.33 -10.20
C ARG A 78 -12.43 10.27 -10.02
N TRP A 79 -12.96 10.73 -11.15
CA TRP A 79 -14.22 11.42 -11.22
C TRP A 79 -15.35 10.39 -11.14
N LYS A 80 -16.19 10.53 -10.13
CA LYS A 80 -17.49 9.89 -10.08
C LYS A 80 -18.52 10.85 -10.65
N GLN A 81 -19.23 10.38 -11.67
CA GLN A 81 -20.31 11.14 -12.27
C GLN A 81 -21.42 11.40 -11.24
N GLY A 82 -21.80 12.67 -11.09
CA GLY A 82 -22.94 13.08 -10.29
C GLY A 82 -24.27 12.74 -10.96
N SER A 83 -25.36 12.90 -10.21
CA SER A 83 -26.72 12.86 -10.79
C SER A 83 -26.92 13.99 -11.82
N VAL A 84 -28.01 13.95 -12.58
CA VAL A 84 -28.30 14.98 -13.60
C VAL A 84 -28.36 16.36 -12.95
N GLY A 85 -27.35 17.20 -13.24
CA GLY A 85 -27.23 18.56 -12.70
C GLY A 85 -26.23 18.72 -11.54
N GLU A 86 -25.69 17.61 -11.00
CA GLU A 86 -24.60 17.66 -10.03
C GLU A 86 -23.23 17.72 -10.72
N LEU A 87 -22.29 18.42 -10.09
CA LEU A 87 -20.88 18.41 -10.51
C LEU A 87 -20.26 17.03 -10.29
N PRO A 88 -19.28 16.61 -11.12
CA PRO A 88 -18.52 15.41 -10.86
C PRO A 88 -17.84 15.51 -9.50
N LYS A 89 -17.87 14.40 -8.74
CA LYS A 89 -17.27 14.31 -7.42
C LYS A 89 -15.97 13.52 -7.53
N LEU A 90 -14.90 14.03 -6.98
CA LEU A 90 -13.66 13.30 -6.80
C LEU A 90 -13.91 12.18 -5.79
N VAL A 91 -13.53 10.96 -6.14
CA VAL A 91 -13.55 9.79 -5.25
C VAL A 91 -12.19 9.11 -5.29
N MET A 92 -11.73 8.59 -4.15
CA MET A 92 -10.54 7.74 -4.11
C MET A 92 -10.92 6.34 -4.61
N THR A 93 -10.16 5.83 -5.58
CA THR A 93 -10.45 4.56 -6.26
C THR A 93 -9.51 3.46 -5.87
N SER A 94 -8.26 3.82 -5.57
CA SER A 94 -7.26 2.88 -5.11
C SER A 94 -6.35 3.55 -4.11
N ARG A 95 -5.93 2.73 -3.14
CA ARG A 95 -4.84 3.02 -2.24
C ARG A 95 -4.00 1.77 -2.16
N SER A 96 -2.69 1.95 -2.25
CA SER A 96 -1.74 0.91 -1.90
C SER A 96 -0.60 1.49 -1.10
N ILE A 97 -0.19 0.75 -0.08
CA ILE A 97 0.99 1.04 0.73
C ILE A 97 1.90 -0.16 0.59
N GLN A 98 3.14 0.08 0.23
CA GLN A 98 4.16 -0.95 0.07
C GLN A 98 5.38 -0.58 0.89
N MET A 99 6.04 -1.57 1.47
CA MET A 99 7.24 -1.41 2.27
C MET A 99 8.19 -2.56 1.93
N GLU A 100 9.39 -2.25 1.46
CA GLU A 100 10.36 -3.28 1.08
C GLU A 100 11.06 -3.84 2.32
N GLY A 101 11.57 -2.94 3.17
CA GLY A 101 12.27 -3.28 4.40
C GLY A 101 11.70 -2.57 5.61
N LEU A 102 11.75 -3.24 6.76
CA LEU A 102 11.53 -2.64 8.07
C LEU A 102 12.63 -3.14 8.99
N HIS A 103 13.41 -2.23 9.52
CA HIS A 103 14.45 -2.53 10.49
C HIS A 103 14.11 -1.86 11.80
N LEU A 104 14.10 -2.64 12.89
CA LEU A 104 13.97 -2.13 14.24
C LEU A 104 15.29 -2.39 14.97
N TRP A 105 15.76 -1.41 15.70
CA TRP A 105 16.98 -1.51 16.49
C TRP A 105 16.78 -0.83 17.85
N VAL A 106 17.23 -1.50 18.90
CA VAL A 106 17.18 -0.99 20.27
C VAL A 106 18.60 -0.68 20.75
N HIS A 107 18.87 0.61 20.98
CA HIS A 107 20.23 1.12 21.21
C HIS A 107 20.71 1.03 22.67
N GLU A 108 19.81 1.02 23.67
CA GLU A 108 20.19 1.26 25.08
C GLU A 108 19.71 0.17 26.08
N THR A 109 19.62 -1.09 25.66
CA THR A 109 19.32 -2.22 26.58
C THR A 109 20.52 -3.10 26.83
N ASP A 110 20.48 -3.90 27.91
CA ASP A 110 21.45 -4.96 28.17
C ASP A 110 21.70 -5.77 26.88
N TRP A 111 22.97 -6.04 26.56
CA TRP A 111 23.39 -6.62 25.27
C TRP A 111 22.58 -7.85 24.85
N GLY A 112 22.19 -8.70 25.81
CA GLY A 112 21.35 -9.87 25.54
C GLY A 112 19.93 -9.54 25.08
N VAL A 113 19.31 -8.49 25.64
CA VAL A 113 17.96 -8.05 25.26
C VAL A 113 17.97 -7.41 23.88
N SER A 114 18.95 -6.52 23.60
CA SER A 114 19.08 -5.90 22.28
C SER A 114 19.31 -6.96 21.19
N ALA A 115 20.20 -7.92 21.42
CA ALA A 115 20.46 -9.01 20.47
C ALA A 115 19.21 -9.86 20.19
N MET A 116 18.44 -10.18 21.23
CA MET A 116 17.20 -10.96 21.09
C MET A 116 16.11 -10.18 20.36
N VAL A 117 15.88 -8.91 20.70
CA VAL A 117 14.88 -8.07 20.02
C VAL A 117 15.23 -7.87 18.55
N ASN A 118 16.52 -7.66 18.23
CA ASN A 118 16.97 -7.54 16.84
C ASN A 118 16.77 -8.85 16.06
N ALA A 119 17.04 -10.00 16.69
CA ALA A 119 16.79 -11.31 16.09
C ALA A 119 15.29 -11.57 15.87
N LEU A 120 14.45 -11.25 16.85
CA LEU A 120 12.99 -11.39 16.74
C LEU A 120 12.43 -10.46 15.66
N THR A 121 12.93 -9.24 15.57
CA THR A 121 12.56 -8.29 14.50
C THR A 121 12.87 -8.88 13.13
N TYR A 122 14.03 -9.52 12.97
CA TYR A 122 14.39 -10.17 11.70
C TYR A 122 13.44 -11.34 11.37
N ILE A 123 13.10 -12.17 12.36
CA ILE A 123 12.17 -13.31 12.18
C ILE A 123 10.76 -12.83 11.83
N PHE A 124 10.29 -11.76 12.47
CA PHE A 124 8.93 -11.23 12.31
C PHE A 124 8.84 -10.06 11.33
N ALA A 125 9.89 -9.76 10.56
CA ALA A 125 9.95 -8.59 9.69
C ALA A 125 8.75 -8.50 8.74
N ASP A 126 8.34 -9.61 8.13
CA ASP A 126 7.20 -9.64 7.20
C ASP A 126 5.85 -9.39 7.90
N VAL A 127 5.68 -9.89 9.12
CA VAL A 127 4.47 -9.68 9.92
C VAL A 127 4.40 -8.22 10.36
N LEU A 128 5.52 -7.67 10.85
CA LEU A 128 5.63 -6.28 11.27
C LEU A 128 5.44 -5.32 10.10
N LYS A 129 5.98 -5.62 8.91
CA LYS A 129 5.71 -4.85 7.68
C LYS A 129 4.23 -4.84 7.33
N SER A 130 3.58 -6.00 7.34
CA SER A 130 2.16 -6.12 7.01
C SER A 130 1.29 -5.32 7.99
N TYR A 131 1.58 -5.46 9.29
CA TYR A 131 0.92 -4.70 10.35
C TYR A 131 1.13 -3.19 10.20
N ALA A 132 2.36 -2.75 9.95
CA ALA A 132 2.68 -1.33 9.74
C ALA A 132 1.93 -0.76 8.54
N CYS A 133 1.93 -1.46 7.40
CA CYS A 133 1.19 -1.06 6.20
C CYS A 133 -0.32 -0.94 6.46
N GLU A 134 -0.91 -1.90 7.16
CA GLU A 134 -2.33 -1.87 7.52
C GLU A 134 -2.66 -0.72 8.47
N LYS A 135 -1.82 -0.49 9.48
CA LYS A 135 -2.00 0.60 10.43
C LYS A 135 -1.92 1.97 9.75
N ILE A 136 -0.93 2.17 8.88
CA ILE A 136 -0.77 3.42 8.12
C ILE A 136 -1.94 3.60 7.15
N ALA A 137 -2.40 2.53 6.51
CA ALA A 137 -3.59 2.56 5.68
C ALA A 137 -4.80 3.02 6.50
N SER A 138 -5.10 2.36 7.62
CA SER A 138 -6.21 2.75 8.50
C SER A 138 -6.15 4.22 8.92
N LYS A 139 -4.96 4.73 9.30
CA LYS A 139 -4.77 6.14 9.66
C LYS A 139 -4.92 7.09 8.47
N LEU A 140 -4.56 6.65 7.28
CA LEU A 140 -4.77 7.43 6.08
C LEU A 140 -6.27 7.56 5.78
N ASP A 141 -7.06 6.48 5.89
CA ASP A 141 -8.51 6.53 5.67
C ASP A 141 -9.21 7.54 6.59
N GLU A 142 -8.83 7.57 7.87
CA GLU A 142 -9.37 8.53 8.85
C GLU A 142 -9.24 9.99 8.38
N HIS A 143 -8.24 10.30 7.55
CA HIS A 143 -7.96 11.64 7.04
C HIS A 143 -8.31 11.84 5.56
N MET A 144 -8.49 10.77 4.78
CA MET A 144 -8.81 10.90 3.35
C MET A 144 -10.25 11.38 3.14
N ASP A 145 -11.21 10.91 3.93
CA ASP A 145 -12.61 11.33 3.75
C ASP A 145 -12.80 12.86 3.90
N PRO A 146 -12.30 13.50 4.99
CA PRO A 146 -12.37 14.97 5.10
C PRO A 146 -11.59 15.71 4.00
N LEU A 147 -10.46 15.15 3.54
CA LEU A 147 -9.68 15.73 2.46
C LEU A 147 -10.45 15.71 1.14
N ILE A 148 -11.04 14.57 0.79
CA ILE A 148 -11.85 14.40 -0.42
C ILE A 148 -13.07 15.32 -0.37
N GLU A 149 -13.72 15.43 0.79
CA GLU A 149 -14.83 16.37 0.99
C GLU A 149 -14.39 17.83 0.77
N SER A 150 -13.26 18.23 1.36
CA SER A 150 -12.71 19.58 1.20
C SER A 150 -12.33 19.90 -0.25
N LEU A 151 -11.71 18.94 -0.95
CA LEU A 151 -11.40 19.06 -2.38
C LEU A 151 -12.67 19.20 -3.21
N ASN A 152 -13.69 18.37 -2.95
CA ASN A 152 -14.99 18.47 -3.62
C ASN A 152 -15.67 19.81 -3.34
N HIS A 153 -15.67 20.31 -2.11
CA HIS A 153 -16.21 21.62 -1.78
C HIS A 153 -15.47 22.74 -2.53
N SER A 154 -14.14 22.65 -2.61
CA SER A 154 -13.33 23.61 -3.37
C SER A 154 -13.65 23.58 -4.86
N LEU A 155 -13.91 22.41 -5.44
CA LEU A 155 -14.36 22.27 -6.84
C LEU A 155 -15.74 22.91 -7.06
N VAL A 156 -16.68 22.71 -6.14
CA VAL A 156 -17.99 23.37 -6.19
C VAL A 156 -17.84 24.89 -6.10
N ALA A 157 -16.99 25.39 -5.21
CA ALA A 157 -16.71 26.83 -5.09
C ALA A 157 -16.07 27.41 -6.37
N CYS A 158 -15.25 26.63 -7.06
CA CYS A 158 -14.62 27.00 -8.34
C CYS A 158 -15.54 26.86 -9.56
N LYS A 159 -16.75 26.30 -9.41
CA LYS A 159 -17.73 26.12 -10.50
C LYS A 159 -17.89 27.35 -11.42
N PRO A 160 -18.16 28.57 -10.93
CA PRO A 160 -18.34 29.72 -11.81
C PRO A 160 -17.08 30.07 -12.61
N LEU A 161 -15.88 29.79 -12.07
CA LEU A 161 -14.62 30.01 -12.80
C LEU A 161 -14.44 28.95 -13.89
N LEU A 162 -14.76 27.69 -13.58
CA LEU A 162 -14.70 26.59 -14.56
C LEU A 162 -15.69 26.79 -15.71
N GLU A 163 -16.90 27.31 -15.42
CA GLU A 163 -17.89 27.69 -16.43
C GLU A 163 -17.39 28.83 -17.32
N ARG A 164 -16.80 29.88 -16.72
CA ARG A 164 -16.23 31.01 -17.48
C ARG A 164 -15.05 30.62 -18.38
N LEU A 165 -14.30 29.59 -17.99
CA LEU A 165 -13.18 29.07 -18.78
C LEU A 165 -13.62 28.07 -19.86
N GLY A 166 -14.91 27.74 -19.96
CA GLY A 166 -15.41 26.69 -20.86
C GLY A 166 -14.98 25.27 -20.45
N LEU A 167 -14.32 25.11 -19.30
CA LEU A 167 -13.87 23.82 -18.78
C LEU A 167 -15.02 23.01 -18.15
N ALA A 168 -16.13 23.67 -17.83
CA ALA A 168 -17.34 22.97 -17.38
C ALA A 168 -17.86 21.96 -18.43
N GLU A 169 -17.61 22.22 -19.72
CA GLU A 169 -17.99 21.31 -20.81
C GLU A 169 -17.03 20.11 -20.90
N MET A 170 -15.74 20.28 -20.59
CA MET A 170 -14.78 19.16 -20.49
C MET A 170 -15.09 18.23 -19.31
N LEU A 171 -15.63 18.79 -18.22
CA LEU A 171 -16.03 18.03 -17.04
C LEU A 171 -17.42 17.39 -17.20
N ARG A 172 -18.16 17.74 -18.25
CA ARG A 172 -19.36 17.01 -18.63
C ARG A 172 -18.90 15.67 -19.19
N PRO A 173 -19.29 14.54 -18.57
CA PRO A 173 -18.95 13.23 -19.11
C PRO A 173 -19.49 13.17 -20.52
N SER A 174 -18.59 13.00 -21.49
CA SER A 174 -18.97 12.75 -22.86
C SER A 174 -19.95 11.59 -22.78
N GLN A 175 -21.22 11.82 -23.12
CA GLN A 175 -22.22 10.77 -23.24
C GLN A 175 -21.82 9.94 -24.45
N VAL A 176 -20.73 9.19 -24.34
CA VAL A 176 -20.44 8.06 -25.20
C VAL A 176 -21.55 7.10 -24.83
N ALA A 177 -22.61 7.16 -25.62
CA ALA A 177 -23.72 6.23 -25.54
C ALA A 177 -23.10 4.84 -25.46
N ILE A 178 -23.18 4.23 -24.27
CA ILE A 178 -23.03 2.78 -24.16
C ILE A 178 -24.19 2.27 -24.99
N ALA A 179 -23.93 2.00 -26.27
CA ALA A 179 -24.88 1.34 -27.13
C ALA A 179 -25.34 0.12 -26.32
N PRO A 180 -26.65 -0.04 -26.07
CA PRO A 180 -27.12 -1.15 -25.28
C PRO A 180 -26.53 -2.39 -25.91
N ALA A 181 -25.76 -3.15 -25.12
CA ALA A 181 -25.24 -4.43 -25.54
C ALA A 181 -26.44 -5.18 -26.12
N LEU A 182 -26.43 -5.37 -27.45
CA LEU A 182 -27.38 -6.21 -28.14
C LEU A 182 -27.37 -7.51 -27.37
N GLU A 183 -28.46 -7.75 -26.64
CA GLU A 183 -28.76 -9.05 -26.07
C GLU A 183 -28.55 -10.05 -27.21
N CYS A 184 -27.50 -10.86 -27.10
CA CYS A 184 -27.34 -12.06 -27.90
C CYS A 184 -28.53 -12.95 -27.57
N ARG A 185 -29.60 -12.69 -28.30
CA ARG A 185 -30.86 -13.40 -28.30
C ARG A 185 -30.55 -14.87 -28.52
N ASN A 186 -30.93 -15.67 -27.53
CA ASN A 186 -30.93 -17.13 -27.54
C ASN A 186 -31.26 -17.69 -28.93
N GLY A 187 -30.23 -18.17 -29.62
CA GLY A 187 -30.36 -19.02 -30.81
C GLY A 187 -29.99 -20.44 -30.42
N ALA A 188 -31.01 -21.27 -30.22
CA ALA A 188 -30.90 -22.70 -30.00
C ALA A 188 -29.95 -23.34 -31.03
N PHE A 189 -28.91 -24.03 -30.55
CA PHE A 189 -28.14 -24.96 -31.35
C PHE A 189 -28.39 -26.36 -30.79
N LEU A 190 -28.84 -27.22 -31.71
CA LEU A 190 -29.41 -28.54 -31.48
C LEU A 190 -28.46 -29.51 -30.79
N ASP A 191 -29.08 -30.42 -30.05
CA ASP A 191 -28.52 -31.66 -29.53
C ASP A 191 -27.69 -32.40 -30.59
N ALA A 192 -26.41 -32.59 -30.30
CA ALA A 192 -25.61 -33.62 -30.94
C ALA A 192 -24.99 -34.46 -29.82
N GLU A 193 -25.53 -35.67 -29.65
CA GLU A 193 -24.94 -36.69 -28.79
C GLU A 193 -23.48 -36.98 -29.24
N PRO A 194 -22.51 -36.98 -28.32
CA PRO A 194 -21.18 -37.48 -28.62
C PRO A 194 -21.19 -39.02 -28.70
N PRO A 195 -20.46 -39.62 -29.67
CA PRO A 195 -20.36 -41.07 -29.78
C PRO A 195 -19.57 -41.65 -28.60
N ASP A 196 -20.07 -42.77 -28.09
CA ASP A 196 -19.41 -43.62 -27.10
C ASP A 196 -17.99 -44.00 -27.53
N GLY A 197 -17.05 -43.91 -26.58
CA GLY A 197 -15.81 -44.68 -26.63
C GLY A 197 -14.52 -43.87 -26.67
N VAL A 198 -14.19 -43.16 -25.60
CA VAL A 198 -12.78 -42.83 -25.29
C VAL A 198 -12.48 -43.21 -23.85
N VAL A 199 -11.62 -44.22 -23.71
CA VAL A 199 -11.06 -44.71 -22.45
C VAL A 199 -10.17 -43.63 -21.84
N PRO A 200 -10.35 -43.25 -20.56
CA PRO A 200 -9.44 -42.30 -19.90
C PRO A 200 -8.09 -42.97 -19.63
N GLY A 201 -7.04 -42.44 -20.26
CA GLY A 201 -5.66 -42.78 -19.94
C GLY A 201 -5.22 -42.23 -18.58
N PRO A 202 -4.22 -42.83 -17.93
CA PRO A 202 -3.81 -42.49 -16.57
C PRO A 202 -3.24 -41.07 -16.50
N ALA A 203 -3.76 -40.28 -15.55
CA ALA A 203 -3.34 -38.92 -15.25
C ALA A 203 -1.83 -38.86 -14.96
N ALA A 204 -1.11 -38.08 -15.76
CA ALA A 204 0.27 -37.72 -15.49
C ALA A 204 0.34 -36.89 -14.20
N ARG A 205 1.10 -37.37 -13.21
CA ARG A 205 1.39 -36.63 -11.98
C ARG A 205 2.14 -35.32 -12.31
N PRO A 206 1.82 -34.20 -11.64
CA PRO A 206 2.63 -33.00 -11.74
C PRO A 206 4.04 -33.24 -11.14
N PRO A 207 5.09 -32.63 -11.72
CA PRO A 207 6.45 -32.76 -11.23
C PRO A 207 6.60 -32.11 -9.85
N THR A 208 7.30 -32.82 -8.97
CA THR A 208 7.69 -32.36 -7.65
C THR A 208 8.69 -31.20 -7.79
N PRO A 209 8.55 -30.09 -7.05
CA PRO A 209 9.54 -29.01 -7.08
C PRO A 209 10.88 -29.48 -6.47
N PRO A 210 12.02 -28.98 -6.99
CA PRO A 210 13.33 -29.34 -6.46
C PRO A 210 13.52 -28.80 -5.04
N ALA A 211 14.14 -29.62 -4.19
CA ALA A 211 14.58 -29.23 -2.87
C ALA A 211 15.65 -28.13 -2.98
N CYS A 212 15.36 -26.94 -2.44
CA CYS A 212 16.37 -25.90 -2.24
C CYS A 212 17.29 -26.32 -1.09
N SER A 213 18.40 -26.97 -1.41
CA SER A 213 19.58 -27.06 -0.54
C SER A 213 20.49 -25.87 -0.81
N GLY A 214 20.68 -25.01 0.18
CA GLY A 214 21.56 -23.84 0.07
C GLY A 214 21.76 -23.14 1.40
N ALA A 215 22.08 -23.92 2.44
CA ALA A 215 22.81 -23.39 3.58
C ALA A 215 24.30 -23.30 3.21
N GLU A 216 25.01 -22.39 3.87
CA GLU A 216 26.47 -22.14 3.81
C GLU A 216 26.96 -21.14 2.75
N ALA A 217 27.13 -19.88 3.17
CA ALA A 217 28.43 -19.17 3.16
C ALA A 217 28.24 -17.66 3.33
N MET A 218 28.23 -17.16 4.57
CA MET A 218 28.77 -15.82 4.89
C MET A 218 29.13 -15.76 6.39
N SER A 219 30.22 -16.44 6.72
CA SER A 219 30.97 -16.20 7.93
C SER A 219 32.40 -15.90 7.51
N ARG A 220 32.75 -14.61 7.41
CA ARG A 220 34.11 -14.06 7.55
C ARG A 220 34.16 -12.56 7.22
N MET A 221 34.85 -11.85 8.12
CA MET A 221 35.45 -10.51 7.97
C MET A 221 34.56 -9.28 8.17
N TYR A 222 34.37 -8.91 9.45
CA TYR A 222 34.69 -7.55 9.87
C TYR A 222 35.62 -7.61 11.09
N MET A 223 36.89 -7.30 10.85
CA MET A 223 37.90 -7.02 11.87
C MET A 223 37.71 -5.58 12.34
N ASN A 224 37.66 -5.39 13.65
CA ASN A 224 37.80 -4.09 14.32
C ASN A 224 39.20 -3.50 14.08
N PRO A 225 39.32 -2.21 13.73
CA PRO A 225 40.55 -1.46 13.94
C PRO A 225 40.32 -0.45 15.08
N LEU A 226 40.54 -0.88 16.32
CA LEU A 226 40.53 0.01 17.49
C LEU A 226 41.57 -0.45 18.51
N GLU A 227 42.85 -0.50 18.11
CA GLU A 227 44.00 -0.34 19.02
C GLU A 227 45.16 0.28 18.23
N ALA A 228 45.18 1.62 18.19
CA ALA A 228 46.35 2.40 17.82
C ALA A 228 46.20 3.85 18.31
N ILE A 229 46.08 4.06 19.63
CA ILE A 229 46.61 5.21 20.40
C ILE A 229 46.87 4.73 21.83
#